data_AF-A0A4Q6GJ09-F1
#
_entry.id   AF-A0A4Q6GJ09-F1
#
_cell.length_a   1.000
_cell.length_b   1.000
_cell.length_c   1.000
_cell.angle_alpha   90.00
_cell.angle_beta   90.00
_cell.angle_gamma   90.00
#
_symmetry.space_group_name_H-M   'P 1'
#
loop_
_entity.id
_entity.type
_entity.pdbx_description
1 polymer ?
#
loop_
_entity_poly.entity_id
_entity_poly.type
_entity_poly.pdbx_seq_one_letter_code
_entity_poly.pdbx_strand_id
1 'polypeptide(L)'
;MNKSRYHPANWNVGTRISAVAFVLMGSVIAALLATITFTTSAMLEERARHSVSNELKSVVDTVELFNKSVSSSAKSFGHIFRNSVPGAFELDPATTVDINGTATPTLKLDGKPLNLDFTAPDAFTAQTAGNATIFA
;
A
#
# COMPACT_ATOMS: atom_id res chain seq x y z
N MET A 1 19.19 -66.90 0.88
CA MET A 1 19.78 -66.37 -0.38
C MET A 1 18.88 -66.78 -1.55
N ASN A 2 17.92 -65.94 -1.96
CA ASN A 2 17.10 -66.24 -3.13
C ASN A 2 17.57 -65.36 -4.30
N LYS A 3 18.40 -65.91 -5.17
CA LYS A 3 18.88 -65.22 -6.39
C LYS A 3 17.75 -65.29 -7.43
N SER A 4 16.99 -64.22 -7.54
CA SER A 4 16.06 -64.03 -8.65
C SER A 4 16.84 -64.04 -9.97
N ARG A 5 16.63 -65.07 -10.80
CA ARG A 5 17.17 -65.16 -12.16
C ARG A 5 16.05 -64.89 -13.15
N TYR A 6 15.85 -63.62 -13.49
CA TYR A 6 15.07 -63.24 -14.67
C TYR A 6 15.87 -63.62 -15.93
N HIS A 7 15.44 -64.66 -16.67
CA HIS A 7 16.00 -65.03 -17.98
C HIS A 7 15.03 -64.64 -19.11
N PRO A 8 15.15 -63.43 -19.68
CA PRO A 8 14.25 -62.92 -20.72
C PRO A 8 14.32 -63.70 -22.04
N ALA A 9 15.39 -64.47 -22.25
CA ALA A 9 15.60 -65.29 -23.44
C ALA A 9 14.59 -66.45 -23.59
N ASN A 10 13.88 -66.82 -22.52
CA ASN A 10 13.00 -68.01 -22.49
C ASN A 10 11.51 -67.63 -22.59
N TRP A 11 11.20 -66.34 -22.75
CA TRP A 11 9.82 -65.85 -22.74
C TRP A 11 9.08 -66.21 -24.02
N ASN A 12 7.84 -66.68 -23.87
CA ASN A 12 6.89 -66.81 -24.97
C ASN A 12 6.67 -65.44 -25.63
N VAL A 13 6.40 -65.45 -26.93
CA VAL A 13 6.26 -64.26 -27.79
C VAL A 13 5.25 -63.27 -27.21
N GLY A 14 4.13 -63.76 -26.66
CA GLY A 14 3.12 -62.91 -26.02
C GLY A 14 3.67 -62.10 -24.84
N THR A 15 4.46 -62.71 -23.96
CA THR A 15 5.07 -62.03 -22.80
C THR A 15 6.06 -60.95 -23.24
N ARG A 16 6.84 -61.20 -24.30
CA ARG A 16 7.78 -60.21 -24.85
C ARG A 16 7.04 -58.98 -25.41
N ILE A 17 5.97 -59.21 -26.19
CA ILE A 17 5.17 -58.13 -26.77
C ILE A 17 4.50 -57.30 -25.67
N SER A 18 3.88 -57.94 -24.69
CA SER A 18 3.25 -57.24 -23.56
C SER A 18 4.26 -56.46 -22.72
N ALA A 19 5.46 -57.01 -22.48
CA ALA A 19 6.51 -56.30 -21.76
C ALA A 19 7.01 -55.06 -22.51
N VAL A 20 7.21 -55.15 -23.83
CA VAL A 20 7.60 -54.00 -24.65
C VAL A 20 6.51 -52.94 -24.65
N ALA A 21 5.25 -53.33 -24.82
CA ALA A 21 4.11 -52.40 -24.77
C ALA A 21 4.00 -51.71 -23.41
N PHE A 22 4.21 -52.44 -22.32
CA PHE A 22 4.19 -51.90 -20.97
C PHE A 22 5.31 -50.89 -20.74
N VAL A 23 6.54 -51.22 -21.15
CA VAL A 23 7.69 -50.30 -21.05
C VAL A 23 7.47 -49.04 -21.88
N LEU A 24 6.97 -49.19 -23.12
CA LEU A 24 6.67 -48.05 -23.98
C LEU A 24 5.61 -47.16 -23.34
N MET A 25 4.49 -47.72 -22.88
CA MET A 25 3.43 -46.95 -22.23
C MET A 25 3.93 -46.25 -20.96
N GLY A 26 4.68 -46.96 -20.12
CA GLY A 26 5.29 -46.38 -18.91
C GLY A 26 6.24 -45.24 -19.24
N SER A 27 7.06 -45.37 -20.30
CA SER A 27 7.99 -44.33 -20.73
C SER A 27 7.28 -43.07 -21.23
N VAL A 28 6.20 -43.22 -21.99
CA VAL A 28 5.39 -42.08 -22.47
C VAL A 28 4.74 -41.36 -21.29
N ILE A 29 4.14 -42.10 -20.35
CA ILE A 29 3.54 -41.52 -19.15
C ILE A 29 4.60 -40.78 -18.31
N ALA A 30 5.77 -41.39 -18.09
CA ALA A 30 6.85 -40.78 -17.33
C ALA A 30 7.36 -39.49 -17.99
N ALA A 31 7.52 -39.47 -19.32
CA ALA A 31 7.96 -38.30 -20.07
C ALA A 31 6.94 -37.15 -19.98
N LEU A 32 5.65 -37.47 -20.09
CA LEU A 32 4.57 -36.48 -19.94
C LEU A 32 4.54 -35.91 -18.53
N LEU A 33 4.61 -36.76 -17.50
CA LEU A 33 4.63 -36.32 -16.11
C LEU A 33 5.83 -35.41 -15.83
N ALA A 34 7.03 -35.81 -16.25
CA ALA A 34 8.22 -34.99 -16.10
C ALA A 34 8.05 -33.61 -16.74
N THR A 35 7.57 -33.56 -17.99
CA THR A 35 7.34 -32.30 -18.71
C THR A 35 6.35 -31.40 -17.99
N ILE A 36 5.24 -31.96 -17.50
CA ILE A 36 4.23 -31.21 -16.74
C ILE A 36 4.82 -30.70 -15.43
N THR A 37 5.52 -31.53 -14.68
CA THR A 37 6.08 -31.13 -13.37
C THR A 37 7.12 -30.02 -13.53
N PHE A 38 8.06 -30.15 -14.47
CA PHE A 38 9.09 -29.12 -14.68
C PHE A 38 8.52 -27.78 -15.14
N THR A 39 7.52 -27.79 -16.02
CA THR A 39 6.90 -26.56 -16.52
C THR A 39 5.96 -25.94 -15.50
N THR A 40 5.19 -26.76 -14.77
CA THR A 40 4.17 -26.30 -13.82
C THR A 40 4.80 -25.69 -12.58
N SER A 41 5.87 -26.28 -12.03
CA SER A 41 6.54 -25.72 -10.84
C SER A 41 7.13 -24.34 -11.11
N ALA A 42 7.81 -24.14 -12.23
CA ALA A 42 8.34 -22.84 -12.62
C ALA A 42 7.22 -21.82 -12.89
N MET A 43 6.16 -22.23 -13.59
CA MET A 43 5.00 -21.35 -13.84
C MET A 43 4.26 -20.96 -12.56
N LEU A 44 4.11 -21.88 -11.61
CA LEU A 44 3.47 -21.60 -10.33
C LEU A 44 4.31 -20.68 -9.46
N GLU A 45 5.63 -20.88 -9.42
CA GLU A 45 6.54 -19.98 -8.70
C GLU A 45 6.50 -18.56 -9.30
N GLU A 46 6.58 -18.45 -10.62
CA GLU A 46 6.55 -17.16 -11.30
C GLU A 46 5.21 -16.44 -11.08
N ARG A 47 4.09 -17.17 -11.17
CA ARG A 47 2.76 -16.63 -10.87
C ARG A 47 2.63 -16.19 -9.42
N ALA A 48 3.17 -16.96 -8.47
CA ALA A 48 3.16 -16.59 -7.05
C ALA A 48 3.99 -15.34 -6.80
N ARG A 49 5.20 -15.24 -7.36
CA ARG A 49 6.07 -14.05 -7.28
C ARG A 49 5.39 -12.82 -7.87
N HIS A 50 4.82 -12.94 -9.06
CA HIS A 50 4.07 -11.85 -9.68
C HIS A 50 2.85 -11.43 -8.86
N SER A 51 2.09 -12.38 -8.30
CA SER A 51 0.94 -12.09 -7.45
C SER A 51 1.35 -11.29 -6.23
N VAL A 52 2.37 -11.74 -5.49
CA VAL A 52 2.89 -11.03 -4.31
C VAL A 52 3.44 -9.66 -4.68
N SER A 53 4.19 -9.55 -5.77
CA SER A 53 4.71 -8.27 -6.24
C SER A 53 3.60 -7.27 -6.61
N ASN A 54 2.55 -7.73 -7.28
CA ASN A 54 1.42 -6.90 -7.66
C ASN A 54 0.60 -6.47 -6.44
N GLU A 55 0.44 -7.36 -5.46
CA GLU A 55 -0.23 -7.06 -4.20
C GLU A 55 0.56 -6.03 -3.39
N LEU A 56 1.88 -6.20 -3.26
CA LEU A 56 2.76 -5.21 -2.61
C LEU A 56 2.72 -3.86 -3.32
N LYS A 57 2.76 -3.84 -4.65
CA LYS A 57 2.61 -2.61 -5.43
C LYS A 57 1.27 -1.94 -5.16
N SER A 58 0.18 -2.70 -5.10
CA SER A 58 -1.16 -2.16 -4.83
C SER A 58 -1.25 -1.53 -3.44
N VAL A 59 -0.61 -2.14 -2.43
CA VAL A 59 -0.52 -1.57 -1.08
C VAL A 59 0.25 -0.26 -1.08
N VAL A 60 1.40 -0.21 -1.74
CA VAL A 60 2.21 1.02 -1.87
C VAL A 60 1.41 2.13 -2.55
N ASP A 61 0.77 1.82 -3.68
CA ASP A 61 -0.06 2.77 -4.43
C ASP A 61 -1.22 3.30 -3.55
N THR A 62 -1.83 2.44 -2.72
CA THR A 62 -2.90 2.84 -1.79
C THR A 62 -2.39 3.79 -0.70
N VAL A 63 -1.23 3.51 -0.12
CA VAL A 63 -0.61 4.39 0.89
C VAL A 63 -0.25 5.74 0.29
N GLU A 64 0.29 5.76 -0.92
CA GLU A 64 0.61 7.00 -1.63
C GLU A 64 -0.63 7.83 -1.92
N LEU A 65 -1.72 7.19 -2.38
CA LEU A 65 -3.02 7.84 -2.59
C LEU A 65 -3.58 8.41 -1.29
N PHE A 66 -3.50 7.67 -0.18
CA PHE A 66 -3.93 8.17 1.12
C PHE A 66 -3.12 9.40 1.55
N ASN A 67 -1.79 9.33 1.46
CA ASN A 67 -0.91 10.45 1.78
C ASN A 67 -1.23 11.69 0.93
N LYS A 68 -1.39 11.50 -0.39
CA LYS A 68 -1.76 12.57 -1.31
C LYS A 68 -3.13 13.17 -0.98
N SER A 69 -4.11 12.33 -0.67
CA SER A 69 -5.46 12.76 -0.29
C SER A 69 -5.43 13.58 1.01
N VAL A 70 -4.79 13.09 2.06
CA VAL A 70 -4.68 13.79 3.35
C VAL A 70 -3.92 15.10 3.18
N SER A 71 -2.80 15.11 2.46
CA SER A 71 -2.02 16.32 2.19
C SER A 71 -2.84 17.35 1.39
N SER A 72 -3.59 16.89 0.39
CA SER A 72 -4.46 17.77 -0.41
C SER A 72 -5.60 18.34 0.44
N SER A 73 -6.21 17.54 1.31
CA SER A 73 -7.24 18.00 2.24
C SER A 73 -6.70 19.02 3.23
N ALA A 74 -5.50 18.78 3.79
CA ALA A 74 -4.84 19.74 4.68
C ALA A 74 -4.56 21.09 3.98
N LYS A 75 -4.07 21.06 2.73
CA LYS A 75 -3.90 22.27 1.92
C LYS A 75 -5.23 22.97 1.66
N SER A 76 -6.26 22.21 1.29
CA SER A 76 -7.61 22.74 1.05
C SER A 76 -8.18 23.43 2.29
N PHE A 77 -8.07 22.80 3.46
CA PHE A 77 -8.48 23.39 4.73
C PHE A 77 -7.66 24.63 5.07
N GLY A 78 -6.34 24.62 4.83
CA GLY A 78 -5.50 25.81 4.96
C GLY A 78 -5.95 26.96 4.07
N HIS A 79 -6.35 26.69 2.82
CA HIS A 79 -6.90 27.70 1.92
C HIS A 79 -8.26 28.22 2.38
N ILE A 80 -9.16 27.34 2.83
CA ILE A 80 -10.45 27.73 3.40
C ILE A 80 -10.24 28.65 4.60
N PHE A 81 -9.35 28.28 5.53
CA PHE A 81 -9.04 29.10 6.70
C PHE A 81 -8.39 30.43 6.32
N ARG A 82 -7.40 30.44 5.42
CA ARG A 82 -6.76 31.69 4.96
C ARG A 82 -7.76 32.66 4.34
N ASN A 83 -8.77 32.13 3.64
CA ASN A 83 -9.84 32.92 3.01
C ASN A 83 -10.86 33.45 4.02
N SER A 84 -11.02 32.83 5.20
CA SER A 84 -11.92 33.34 6.25
C SER A 84 -11.34 34.51 7.04
N VAL A 85 -10.03 34.74 6.97
CA VAL A 85 -9.32 35.88 7.57
C VAL A 85 -8.69 36.79 6.51
N PRO A 86 -9.50 37.47 5.67
CA PRO A 86 -8.98 38.44 4.71
C PRO A 86 -8.41 39.66 5.47
N GLY A 87 -7.39 40.29 4.89
CA GLY A 87 -6.74 41.45 5.49
C GLY A 87 -5.23 41.32 5.59
N ALA A 88 -4.60 42.39 6.08
CA ALA A 88 -3.17 42.44 6.37
C ALA A 88 -2.91 42.10 7.84
N PHE A 89 -2.01 41.13 8.06
CA PHE A 89 -1.51 40.82 9.38
C PHE A 89 -0.39 41.79 9.75
N GLU A 90 -0.46 42.33 10.96
CA GLU A 90 0.55 43.19 11.53
C GLU A 90 0.88 42.70 12.95
N LEU A 91 2.17 42.51 13.24
CA LEU A 91 2.62 42.15 14.58
C LEU A 91 3.06 43.42 15.31
N ASP A 92 2.40 43.72 16.43
CA ASP A 92 2.76 44.84 17.31
C ASP A 92 3.53 44.31 18.53
N PRO A 93 4.87 44.43 18.57
CA PRO A 93 5.68 43.98 19.69
C PRO A 93 5.64 44.93 20.89
N ALA A 94 5.12 46.15 20.74
CA ALA A 94 5.06 47.13 21.82
C ALA A 94 3.87 46.86 22.77
N THR A 95 2.87 46.12 22.32
CA THR A 95 1.70 45.74 23.10
C THR A 95 1.62 44.22 23.23
N THR A 96 1.36 43.73 24.44
CA THR A 96 1.28 42.29 24.71
C THR A 96 -0.10 41.91 25.24
N VAL A 97 -0.55 40.71 24.86
CA VAL A 97 -1.74 40.05 25.39
C VAL A 97 -1.31 38.86 26.23
N ASP A 98 -1.87 38.72 27.44
CA ASP A 98 -1.62 37.56 28.29
C ASP A 98 -2.36 36.34 27.74
N ILE A 99 -1.61 35.31 27.39
CA ILE A 99 -2.12 34.02 26.94
C ILE A 99 -1.64 32.98 27.95
N ASN A 100 -2.52 32.64 28.90
CA ASN A 100 -2.25 31.65 29.93
C ASN A 100 -0.95 31.91 30.72
N GLY A 101 -0.72 33.16 31.15
CA GLY A 101 0.46 33.59 31.90
C GLY A 101 1.69 33.90 31.03
N THR A 102 1.57 33.79 29.70
CA THR A 102 2.63 34.16 28.75
C THR A 102 2.26 35.45 28.02
N ALA A 103 3.05 36.51 28.23
CA ALA A 103 2.91 37.75 27.49
C ALA A 103 3.32 37.55 26.02
N THR A 104 2.33 37.54 25.13
CA THR A 104 2.53 37.36 23.68
C THR A 104 2.31 38.69 22.97
N PRO A 105 3.09 39.05 21.94
CA PRO A 105 2.82 40.25 21.14
C PRO A 105 1.40 40.30 20.57
N THR A 106 0.87 41.51 20.39
CA THR A 106 -0.46 41.68 19.79
C THR A 106 -0.37 41.49 18.28
N LEU A 107 -0.99 40.43 17.78
CA LEU A 107 -1.24 40.23 16.36
C LEU A 107 -2.50 41.02 15.98
N LYS A 108 -2.39 41.84 14.94
CA LYS A 108 -3.49 42.65 14.42
C LYS A 108 -3.87 42.17 13.01
N LEU A 109 -5.16 42.26 12.71
CA LEU A 109 -5.72 42.12 11.37
C LEU A 109 -6.40 43.44 11.00
N ASP A 110 -5.85 44.15 10.02
CA ASP A 110 -6.33 45.48 9.61
C ASP A 110 -6.51 46.44 10.80
N GLY A 111 -5.53 46.44 11.71
CA GLY A 111 -5.50 47.30 12.91
C GLY A 111 -6.31 46.79 14.11
N LYS A 112 -7.11 45.72 13.97
CA LYS A 112 -7.85 45.11 15.08
C LYS A 112 -7.06 43.98 15.73
N PRO A 113 -6.98 43.89 17.06
CA PRO A 113 -6.30 42.79 17.74
C PRO A 113 -7.00 41.45 17.45
N LEU A 114 -6.21 40.42 17.14
CA LEU A 114 -6.66 39.09 16.77
C LEU A 114 -6.39 38.05 17.88
N ASN A 115 -5.54 38.37 18.85
CA ASN A 115 -5.30 37.51 20.01
C ASN A 115 -6.61 37.24 20.75
N LEU A 116 -6.88 35.98 21.05
CA LEU A 116 -8.11 35.53 21.72
C LEU A 116 -9.41 35.84 20.97
N ASP A 117 -9.33 36.23 19.69
CA ASP A 117 -10.51 36.29 18.81
C ASP A 117 -10.76 34.92 18.18
N PHE A 118 -11.86 34.28 18.59
CA PHE A 118 -12.26 32.95 18.13
C PHE A 118 -13.22 32.98 16.94
N THR A 119 -13.61 34.16 16.43
CA THR A 119 -14.60 34.30 15.37
C THR A 119 -14.22 33.50 14.12
N ALA A 120 -12.98 33.62 13.67
CA ALA A 120 -12.49 32.89 12.50
C ALA A 120 -12.24 31.38 12.76
N PRO A 121 -11.55 30.97 13.85
CA PRO A 121 -11.44 29.57 14.24
C PRO A 121 -12.78 28.82 14.39
N ASP A 122 -13.77 29.46 15.01
CA ASP A 122 -15.10 28.86 15.23
C ASP A 122 -15.88 28.74 13.93
N ALA A 123 -15.84 29.76 13.07
CA ALA A 123 -16.46 29.69 11.75
C ALA A 123 -15.84 28.58 10.88
N PHE A 124 -14.51 28.42 10.92
CA PHE A 124 -13.83 27.31 10.27
C PHE A 124 -14.25 25.95 10.83
N THR A 125 -14.38 25.85 12.16
CA THR A 125 -14.82 24.63 12.83
C THR A 125 -16.25 24.26 12.42
N ALA A 126 -17.15 25.25 12.38
CA ALA A 126 -18.53 25.05 11.93
C ALA A 126 -18.61 24.60 10.46
N GLN A 127 -17.70 25.07 9.59
CA GLN A 127 -17.71 24.74 8.17
C GLN A 127 -17.03 23.40 7.84
N THR A 128 -15.97 23.04 8.57
CA THR A 128 -15.09 21.92 8.21
C THR A 128 -15.11 20.76 9.21
N ALA A 129 -15.69 20.96 10.39
CA ALA A 129 -15.54 20.08 11.56
C ALA A 129 -14.09 19.87 12.03
N GLY A 130 -13.11 20.59 11.47
CA GLY A 130 -11.73 20.65 11.93
C GLY A 130 -11.51 21.80 12.92
N ASN A 131 -10.37 21.81 13.61
CA ASN A 131 -9.97 22.92 14.46
C ASN A 131 -8.91 23.80 13.77
N ALA A 132 -8.84 25.07 14.17
CA ALA A 132 -7.80 25.99 13.73
C ALA A 132 -7.29 26.82 14.91
N THR A 133 -6.03 27.26 14.83
CA THR A 133 -5.42 28.11 15.85
C THR A 133 -4.52 29.13 15.16
N ILE A 134 -4.60 30.39 15.63
CA ILE A 134 -3.78 31.48 15.13
C ILE A 134 -2.70 31.76 16.17
N PHE A 135 -1.45 31.81 15.72
CA PHE A 135 -0.29 32.12 16.56
C PHE A 135 0.32 33.44 16.09
N ALA A 136 0.82 34.21 17.05
CA ALA A 136 1.57 35.45 16.85
C ALA A 136 3.07 35.19 17.00
#